data_AF-A0A8X8KK83-F1
#
_entry.id   AF-A0A8X8KK83-F1
#
_cell.length_a   1.000
_cell.length_b   1.000
_cell.length_c   1.000
_cell.angle_alpha   90.00
_cell.angle_beta   90.00
_cell.angle_gamma   90.00
#
_symmetry.space_group_name_H-M   'P 1'
#
loop_
_entity.id
_entity.type
_entity.pdbx_description
1 polymer ?
#
loop_
_entity_poly.entity_id
_entity_poly.type
_entity_poly.pdbx_seq_one_letter_code
_entity_poly.pdbx_strand_id
1 'polypeptide(L)'
;MKDTGRVPDDGAAQLHFLDEVAAAYLLAQLRGIRSVTLRLLGENPHALPEVTAFLEAEGFDVVSAPLERMIPPPSRRFVFRYHGQAATVTIAPDQE
;
A
#
# COMPACT_ATOMS: atom_id res chain seq x y z
N MET A 1 -10.09 36.86 -26.24
CA MET A 1 -9.70 35.62 -26.94
C MET A 1 -8.72 34.87 -26.05
N LYS A 2 -8.91 33.55 -25.94
CA LYS A 2 -8.21 32.55 -25.11
C LYS A 2 -8.73 32.33 -23.69
N ASP A 3 -9.86 31.63 -23.69
CA ASP A 3 -10.14 30.51 -22.79
C ASP A 3 -9.01 29.46 -22.86
N THR A 4 -8.55 28.96 -21.72
CA THR A 4 -8.15 27.55 -21.57
C THR A 4 -8.18 27.24 -20.08
N GLY A 5 -9.24 26.53 -19.69
CA GLY A 5 -9.53 26.19 -18.31
C GLY A 5 -8.39 25.50 -17.58
N ARG A 6 -8.23 25.91 -16.33
CA ARG A 6 -7.66 25.04 -15.30
C ARG A 6 -8.85 24.39 -14.62
N VAL A 7 -9.13 23.15 -14.99
CA VAL A 7 -9.95 22.26 -14.15
C VAL A 7 -9.33 22.26 -12.74
N PRO A 8 -10.12 22.42 -11.66
CA PRO A 8 -9.63 22.13 -10.34
C PRO A 8 -9.30 20.64 -10.31
N ASP A 9 -8.04 20.32 -9.99
CA ASP A 9 -7.61 18.96 -9.70
C ASP A 9 -8.41 18.50 -8.48
N ASP A 10 -9.41 17.66 -8.74
CA ASP A 10 -10.39 17.18 -7.77
C ASP A 10 -9.67 16.24 -6.80
N GLY A 11 -9.30 16.76 -5.62
CA GLY A 11 -9.23 16.00 -4.37
C GLY A 11 -8.36 14.74 -4.32
N ALA A 12 -7.44 14.52 -5.27
CA ALA A 12 -6.51 13.41 -5.21
C ALA A 12 -5.58 13.67 -4.02
N ALA A 13 -5.84 12.98 -2.90
CA ALA A 13 -4.95 12.96 -1.76
C ALA A 13 -3.54 12.70 -2.29
N GLN A 14 -2.63 13.67 -2.12
CA GLN A 14 -1.26 13.55 -2.59
C GLN A 14 -0.62 12.40 -1.82
N LEU A 15 -0.49 11.22 -2.45
CA LEU A 15 0.11 10.05 -1.84
C LEU A 15 1.61 10.32 -1.68
N HIS A 16 2.11 10.34 -0.45
CA HIS A 16 3.52 10.61 -0.14
C HIS A 16 4.38 9.34 -0.17
N PHE A 17 3.76 8.17 0.02
CA PHE A 17 4.42 6.87 0.07
C PHE A 17 4.07 5.98 -1.12
N LEU A 18 2.80 5.95 -1.53
CA LEU A 18 2.31 5.02 -2.54
C LEU A 18 2.20 5.69 -3.93
N ASP A 19 3.19 5.45 -4.80
CA ASP A 19 3.13 5.87 -6.20
C ASP A 19 2.30 4.90 -7.07
N GLU A 20 2.00 5.31 -8.30
CA GLU A 20 1.18 4.55 -9.25
C GLU A 20 1.77 3.16 -9.58
N VAL A 21 3.10 3.05 -9.70
CA VAL A 21 3.76 1.77 -9.99
C VAL A 21 3.64 0.83 -8.80
N ALA A 22 3.83 1.35 -7.59
CA ALA A 22 3.65 0.59 -6.35
C ALA A 22 2.19 0.15 -6.15
N ALA A 23 1.22 1.02 -6.45
CA ALA A 23 -0.21 0.71 -6.42
C ALA A 23 -0.59 -0.41 -7.39
N ALA A 24 -0.15 -0.32 -8.65
CA ALA A 24 -0.39 -1.35 -9.66
C ALA A 24 0.25 -2.68 -9.27
N TYR A 25 1.45 -2.66 -8.69
CA TYR A 25 2.13 -3.84 -8.19
C TYR A 25 1.37 -4.51 -7.04
N LEU A 26 0.85 -3.74 -6.07
CA LEU A 26 0.02 -4.26 -4.97
C LEU A 26 -1.21 -4.99 -5.52
N LEU A 27 -1.96 -4.37 -6.43
CA LEU A 27 -3.15 -4.97 -7.02
C LEU A 27 -2.85 -6.26 -7.79
N ALA A 28 -1.76 -6.28 -8.54
CA ALA A 28 -1.32 -7.47 -9.26
C ALA A 28 -1.00 -8.62 -8.29
N GLN A 29 -0.30 -8.34 -7.19
CA GLN A 29 0.07 -9.34 -6.18
C GLN A 29 -1.12 -9.82 -5.34
N LEU A 30 -2.19 -9.01 -5.22
CA LEU A 30 -3.37 -9.32 -4.40
C LEU A 30 -4.56 -9.85 -5.21
N ARG A 31 -4.35 -10.23 -6.48
CA ARG A 31 -5.41 -10.86 -7.28
C ARG A 31 -5.97 -12.10 -6.58
N GLY A 32 -7.30 -12.11 -6.38
CA GLY A 32 -8.02 -13.22 -5.73
C GLY A 32 -7.99 -13.19 -4.21
N ILE A 33 -7.34 -12.19 -3.61
CA ILE A 33 -7.36 -11.93 -2.17
C ILE A 33 -8.58 -11.07 -1.83
N ARG A 34 -9.16 -11.29 -0.66
CA ARG A 34 -10.28 -10.52 -0.10
C ARG A 34 -9.90 -9.80 1.19
N SER A 35 -9.12 -10.47 2.04
CA SER A 35 -8.67 -9.91 3.32
C SER A 35 -7.17 -9.70 3.33
N VAL A 36 -6.73 -8.52 3.78
CA VAL A 36 -5.32 -8.13 3.83
C VAL A 36 -4.96 -7.70 5.25
N THR A 37 -3.94 -8.33 5.83
CA THR A 37 -3.29 -7.85 7.05
C THR A 37 -2.06 -7.04 6.68
N LEU A 38 -2.07 -5.74 6.92
CA LEU A 38 -0.93 -4.87 6.75
C LEU A 38 -0.05 -4.86 8.00
N ARG A 39 1.26 -4.91 7.79
CA ARG A 39 2.27 -4.76 8.83
C ARG A 39 3.31 -3.76 8.36
N LEU A 40 3.77 -2.88 9.24
CA LEU A 40 4.85 -1.95 8.96
C LEU A 40 6.12 -2.40 9.67
N LEU A 41 7.20 -2.49 8.91
CA LEU A 41 8.55 -2.56 9.45
C LEU A 41 9.17 -1.16 9.36
N GLY A 42 9.69 -0.65 10.48
CA GLY A 42 10.28 0.68 10.57
C GLY A 42 9.28 1.81 10.81
N GLU A 43 9.74 3.05 10.69
CA GLU A 43 9.03 4.25 11.12
C GLU A 43 8.69 5.15 9.92
N ASN A 44 7.73 4.75 9.09
CA ASN A 44 7.12 5.64 8.11
C ASN A 44 5.66 5.93 8.50
N PRO A 45 5.35 7.14 8.98
CA PRO A 45 4.02 7.47 9.50
C PRO A 45 2.92 7.49 8.43
N HIS A 46 3.28 7.60 7.15
CA HIS A 46 2.34 7.68 6.03
C HIS A 46 2.10 6.33 5.35
N ALA A 47 3.03 5.38 5.48
CA ALA A 47 2.99 4.12 4.74
C ALA A 47 1.75 3.26 5.05
N LEU A 48 1.46 3.02 6.33
CA LEU A 48 0.26 2.26 6.72
C LEU A 48 -1.05 2.95 6.31
N PRO A 49 -1.30 4.22 6.67
CA PRO A 49 -2.57 4.85 6.36
C PRO A 49 -2.82 4.98 4.84
N GLU A 50 -1.79 5.31 4.05
CA GLU A 50 -1.94 5.40 2.59
C GLU A 50 -2.25 4.05 1.95
N VAL A 51 -1.50 3.01 2.31
CA VAL A 51 -1.73 1.66 1.74
C VAL A 51 -3.07 1.09 2.23
N THR A 52 -3.47 1.40 3.46
CA THR A 52 -4.80 1.00 3.98
C THR A 52 -5.91 1.66 3.17
N ALA A 53 -5.89 2.99 3.06
CA ALA A 53 -6.92 3.74 2.33
C ALA A 53 -7.02 3.32 0.86
N PHE A 54 -5.87 3.09 0.22
CA PHE A 54 -5.82 2.59 -1.16
C PHE A 54 -6.48 1.21 -1.28
N LEU A 55 -6.11 0.24 -0.44
CA LEU A 55 -6.67 -1.11 -0.53
C LEU A 55 -8.14 -1.17 -0.12
N GLU A 56 -8.58 -0.37 0.85
CA GLU A 56 -10.00 -0.26 1.19
C GLU A 56 -10.83 0.32 0.04
N ALA A 57 -10.31 1.34 -0.66
CA ALA A 57 -10.96 1.91 -1.85
C ALA A 57 -11.10 0.89 -2.99
N GLU A 58 -10.16 -0.05 -3.09
CA GLU A 58 -10.17 -1.16 -4.06
C GLU A 58 -11.02 -2.36 -3.60
N GLY A 59 -11.68 -2.26 -2.44
CA GLY A 59 -12.66 -3.24 -1.94
C GLY A 59 -12.08 -4.39 -1.12
N PHE A 60 -10.84 -4.28 -0.64
CA PHE A 60 -10.26 -5.25 0.28
C PHE A 60 -10.74 -5.01 1.73
N ASP A 61 -10.87 -6.10 2.48
CA ASP A 61 -11.03 -6.07 3.94
C ASP A 61 -9.64 -5.93 4.57
N VAL A 62 -9.31 -4.76 5.11
CA VAL A 62 -7.94 -4.45 5.55
C VAL A 62 -7.88 -4.32 7.07
N VAL A 63 -6.91 -5.00 7.69
CA VAL A 63 -6.57 -4.82 9.10
C VAL A 63 -5.09 -4.54 9.24
N SER A 64 -4.69 -3.77 10.26
CA SER A 64 -3.29 -3.54 10.59
C SER A 64 -2.86 -4.38 11.79
N ALA A 65 -1.60 -4.83 11.78
CA ALA A 65 -0.99 -5.55 12.89
C ALA A 65 0.45 -5.05 13.13
N PRO A 66 0.90 -5.02 14.39
CA PRO A 66 2.26 -4.60 14.71
C PRO A 66 3.30 -5.58 14.16
N LEU A 67 4.47 -5.06 13.82
CA LEU A 67 5.64 -5.85 13.47
C LEU A 67 6.90 -5.16 13.99
N GLU A 68 7.56 -5.76 14.96
CA GLU A 68 8.77 -5.20 15.55
C GLU A 68 10.02 -5.53 14.74
N ARG A 69 10.07 -6.73 14.14
CA ARG A 69 11.24 -7.21 13.40
C ARG A 69 10.88 -8.27 12.36
N MET A 70 11.70 -8.38 11.33
CA MET A 70 11.60 -9.41 10.31
C MET A 70 12.96 -10.08 10.09
N ILE A 71 12.99 -11.41 10.12
CA ILE A 71 14.21 -12.22 9.90
C ILE A 71 13.88 -13.32 8.87
N PRO A 72 14.63 -13.43 7.75
CA PRO A 72 15.68 -12.49 7.30
C PRO A 72 15.12 -11.08 7.02
N PRO A 73 15.97 -10.04 6.94
CA PRO A 73 15.53 -8.70 6.57
C PRO A 73 14.81 -8.72 5.20
N PRO A 74 13.84 -7.83 4.98
CA PRO A 74 13.07 -7.81 3.75
C PRO A 74 13.94 -7.38 2.57
N SER A 75 13.89 -8.13 1.48
CA SER A 75 14.61 -7.79 0.24
C SER A 75 13.85 -6.81 -0.66
N ARG A 76 12.62 -6.45 -0.29
CA ARG A 76 11.71 -5.58 -1.08
C ARG A 76 10.84 -4.76 -0.15
N ARG A 77 10.37 -3.61 -0.65
CA ARG A 77 9.42 -2.71 0.02
C ARG A 77 8.10 -3.40 0.40
N PHE A 78 7.61 -4.32 -0.42
CA PHE A 78 6.43 -5.12 -0.09
C PHE A 78 6.77 -6.61 -0.06
N VAL A 79 6.50 -7.25 1.07
CA VAL A 79 6.64 -8.70 1.23
C VAL A 79 5.27 -9.31 1.47
N PHE A 80 4.90 -10.29 0.64
CA PHE A 80 3.60 -10.93 0.65
C PHE A 80 3.69 -12.33 1.26
N ARG A 81 2.71 -12.69 2.08
CA ARG A 81 2.49 -14.06 2.54
C ARG A 81 1.02 -14.41 2.37
N TYR A 82 0.74 -15.47 1.63
CA TYR A 82 -0.62 -15.85 1.23
C TYR A 82 -1.16 -17.01 2.08
N HIS A 83 -2.43 -16.91 2.43
CA HIS A 83 -3.18 -17.90 3.21
C HIS A 83 -4.60 -18.03 2.64
N GLY A 84 -4.73 -18.79 1.54
CA GLY A 84 -5.99 -18.91 0.82
C GLY A 84 -6.39 -17.57 0.18
N GLN A 85 -7.58 -17.07 0.53
CA GLN A 85 -8.07 -15.74 0.07
C GLN A 85 -7.64 -14.59 0.99
N ALA A 86 -6.70 -14.83 1.91
CA ALA A 86 -6.12 -13.81 2.76
C ALA A 86 -4.63 -13.61 2.45
N ALA A 87 -4.11 -12.41 2.65
CA ALA A 87 -2.69 -12.11 2.55
C ALA A 87 -2.21 -11.26 3.73
N THR A 88 -1.00 -11.52 4.21
CA THR A 88 -0.25 -10.56 5.03
C THR A 88 0.71 -9.82 4.10
N VAL A 89 0.65 -8.49 4.11
CA VAL A 89 1.60 -7.62 3.40
C VAL A 89 2.43 -6.89 4.45
N THR A 90 3.73 -7.15 4.43
CA THR A 90 4.70 -6.36 5.20
C THR A 90 5.23 -5.24 4.32
N ILE A 91 5.02 -4.01 4.77
CA ILE A 91 5.57 -2.78 4.20
C ILE A 91 6.90 -2.53 4.91
N ALA A 92 7.97 -2.53 4.15
CA ALA A 92 9.33 -2.34 4.62
C ALA A 92 9.94 -1.06 4.04
N PRO A 93 10.93 -0.45 4.70
CA PRO A 93 11.69 0.64 4.11
C PRO A 93 12.40 0.17 2.83
N ASP A 94 12.68 1.11 1.94
CA ASP A 94 13.55 0.84 0.80
C ASP A 94 14.92 0.36 1.31
N GLN A 95 15.51 -0.63 0.64
CA GLN A 95 16.84 -1.10 0.98
C GLN A 95 17.81 -0.27 0.12
N GLU A 96 18.61 0.58 0.76
CA GLU A 96 19.70 1.33 0.11
C GLU A 96 20.70 0.42 -0.62
#